data_AF-A0A261ERQ4-F1
#
_entry.id   AF-A0A261ERQ4-F1
#
_cell.length_a   1.000
_cell.length_b   1.000
_cell.length_c   1.000
_cell.angle_alpha   90.00
_cell.angle_beta   90.00
_cell.angle_gamma   90.00
#
_symmetry.space_group_name_H-M   'P 1'
#
loop_
_entity.id
_entity.type
_entity.pdbx_description
1 polymer ?
#
loop_
_entity_poly.entity_id
_entity_poly.type
_entity_poly.pdbx_seq_one_letter_code
_entity_poly.pdbx_strand_id
1 'polypeptide(L)'
;MEPVEVFHLIIFVALVIACLAIPLCIVMLAFYFVLWLVERGRPTGGAHALHGMSTALNAFLGFLLVFLLYYGVTTVPYIGNRTWCRSQSPDGTYSLRADMLASATIMSGTPTRFTLERVGPGGDVLWSRRFVVYVPYD
;
A
#
# COMPACT_ATOMS: atom_id res chain seq x y z
N MET A 1 10.94 -5.16 21.26
CA MET A 1 10.37 -4.77 19.96
C MET A 1 9.66 -5.96 19.41
N GLU A 2 8.37 -5.81 19.19
CA GLU A 2 7.57 -6.85 18.57
C GLU A 2 7.95 -6.96 17.08
N PRO A 3 7.84 -8.15 16.46
CA PRO A 3 8.20 -8.36 15.05
C PRO A 3 7.43 -7.42 14.11
N VAL A 4 6.23 -7.00 14.51
CA VAL A 4 5.41 -6.02 13.78
C VAL A 4 6.05 -4.63 13.79
N GLU A 5 6.58 -4.18 14.92
CA GLU A 5 7.26 -2.88 15.03
C GLU A 5 8.53 -2.82 14.18
N VAL A 6 9.30 -3.92 14.16
CA VAL A 6 10.52 -4.04 13.35
C VAL A 6 10.17 -3.97 11.85
N PHE A 7 9.11 -4.64 11.43
CA PHE A 7 8.65 -4.59 10.04
C PHE A 7 8.24 -3.17 9.61
N HIS A 8 7.49 -2.44 10.45
CA HIS A 8 7.11 -1.06 10.18
C HIS A 8 8.31 -0.10 10.14
N LEU A 9 9.28 -0.30 11.03
CA LEU A 9 10.51 0.49 11.05
C LEU A 9 11.31 0.30 9.76
N ILE A 10 11.48 -0.95 9.30
CA ILE A 10 12.17 -1.27 8.04
C ILE A 10 11.47 -0.58 6.86
N ILE A 11 10.14 -0.65 6.83
CA ILE A 11 9.33 -0.01 5.77
C ILE A 11 9.49 1.51 5.80
N PHE A 12 9.41 2.12 6.98
CA PHE A 12 9.58 3.56 7.14
C PHE A 12 10.96 4.03 6.65
N VAL A 13 12.02 3.32 7.04
CA VAL A 13 13.39 3.60 6.58
C VAL A 13 13.50 3.45 5.06
N ALA A 14 12.94 2.39 4.49
CA ALA A 14 12.91 2.20 3.04
C ALA A 14 12.17 3.34 2.31
N LEU A 15 11.10 3.89 2.92
CA LEU A 15 10.35 5.01 2.36
C LEU A 15 11.16 6.30 2.36
N VAL A 16 11.82 6.61 3.47
CA VAL A 16 12.71 7.79 3.57
C VAL A 16 13.80 7.71 2.52
N ILE A 17 14.41 6.53 2.34
CA ILE A 17 15.41 6.30 1.30
C ILE A 17 14.80 6.51 -0.10
N ALA A 18 13.62 5.96 -0.39
CA ALA A 18 12.96 6.13 -1.68
C ALA A 18 12.63 7.61 -1.98
N CYS A 19 12.13 8.35 -1.00
CA CYS A 19 11.82 9.78 -1.14
C CYS A 19 13.05 10.64 -1.42
N LEU A 20 14.22 10.26 -0.90
CA LEU A 20 15.49 10.93 -1.20
C LEU A 20 16.10 10.45 -2.52
N ALA A 21 15.96 9.17 -2.86
CA ALA A 21 16.55 8.57 -4.04
C ALA A 21 15.84 8.94 -5.34
N ILE A 22 14.51 9.07 -5.34
CA ILE A 22 13.72 9.48 -6.51
C ILE A 22 14.18 10.83 -7.11
N PRO A 23 14.28 11.94 -6.35
CA PRO A 23 14.76 13.21 -6.90
C PRO A 23 16.21 13.12 -7.37
N LEU A 24 17.06 12.34 -6.68
CA LEU A 24 18.43 12.04 -7.11
C LEU A 24 18.46 11.34 -8.47
N CYS A 25 17.63 10.31 -8.67
CA CYS A 25 17.50 9.62 -9.96
C CYS A 25 17.02 10.55 -11.07
N ILE A 26 16.08 11.47 -10.79
CA ILE A 26 15.60 12.46 -11.76
C ILE A 26 16.74 13.40 -12.19
N VAL A 27 17.53 13.90 -11.23
CA VAL A 27 18.69 14.76 -11.52
C VAL A 27 19.74 14.00 -12.33
N MET A 28 20.04 12.74 -11.97
CA MET A 28 20.98 11.92 -12.75
C MET A 28 20.49 11.64 -14.17
N LEU A 29 19.20 11.34 -14.35
CA LEU A 29 18.60 11.16 -15.68
C LEU A 29 18.73 12.43 -16.52
N ALA A 30 18.42 13.60 -15.95
CA ALA A 30 18.57 14.88 -16.64
C ALA A 30 20.04 15.14 -17.03
N PHE A 31 20.98 14.87 -16.13
CA PHE A 31 22.41 15.04 -16.38
C PHE A 31 22.93 14.14 -17.50
N TYR A 32 22.65 12.84 -17.45
CA TYR A 32 23.07 11.90 -18.50
C TYR A 32 22.35 12.15 -19.83
N PHE A 33 21.11 12.61 -19.81
CA PHE A 33 20.39 13.01 -21.02
C PHE A 33 21.04 14.22 -21.69
N VAL A 34 21.45 15.23 -20.91
CA VAL A 34 22.18 16.39 -21.44
C VAL A 34 23.55 15.97 -21.99
N LEU A 35 24.30 15.12 -21.27
CA LEU A 35 25.56 14.58 -21.78
C LEU A 35 25.38 13.80 -23.08
N TRP A 36 24.35 12.97 -23.15
CA TRP A 36 24.02 12.25 -24.38
C TRP A 36 23.71 13.20 -25.54
N LEU A 37 22.94 14.26 -25.32
CA LEU A 37 22.65 15.28 -26.34
C LEU A 37 23.90 15.99 -26.85
N VAL A 38 24.86 16.28 -25.96
CA VAL A 38 26.14 16.90 -26.31
C VAL A 38 27.04 15.94 -27.07
N GLU A 39 27.01 14.66 -26.70
CA GLU A 39 27.91 13.64 -27.24
C GLU A 39 27.39 12.96 -28.51
N ARG A 40 26.09 12.99 -28.81
CA ARG A 40 25.47 12.28 -29.95
C ARG A 40 26.07 12.60 -31.33
N GLY A 41 26.79 13.72 -31.45
CA GLY A 41 27.48 14.14 -32.68
C GLY A 41 28.91 13.63 -32.80
N ARG A 42 29.44 12.92 -31.80
CA ARG A 42 30.83 12.42 -31.79
C ARG A 42 30.86 10.91 -32.11
N PRO A 43 31.89 10.42 -32.81
CA PRO A 43 31.97 9.03 -33.28
C PRO A 43 32.02 7.96 -32.17
N THR A 44 32.34 8.35 -30.94
CA THR A 44 32.28 7.50 -29.72
C THR A 44 31.23 7.97 -28.72
N GLY A 45 30.52 9.05 -29.02
CA GLY A 45 29.88 9.90 -28.04
C GLY A 45 28.48 9.43 -27.67
N GLY A 46 28.32 9.02 -26.42
CA GLY A 46 27.02 8.71 -25.85
C GLY A 46 26.85 7.28 -25.35
N ALA A 47 27.78 6.36 -25.60
CA ALA A 47 27.68 4.99 -25.05
C ALA A 47 27.71 4.99 -23.51
N HIS A 48 28.61 5.77 -22.90
CA HIS A 48 28.67 5.95 -21.45
C HIS A 48 27.45 6.70 -20.90
N ALA A 49 26.96 7.72 -21.62
CA ALA A 49 25.77 8.46 -21.23
C ALA A 49 24.50 7.59 -21.31
N LEU A 50 24.36 6.75 -22.34
CA LEU A 50 23.27 5.78 -22.49
C LEU A 50 23.32 4.71 -21.38
N HIS A 51 24.50 4.22 -21.04
CA HIS A 51 24.66 3.27 -19.93
C HIS A 51 24.29 3.93 -18.59
N GLY A 52 24.72 5.19 -18.36
CA GLY A 52 24.33 6.00 -17.20
C GLY A 52 22.83 6.23 -17.11
N MET A 53 22.17 6.57 -18.23
CA MET A 53 20.72 6.70 -18.31
C MET A 53 20.00 5.37 -17.99
N SER A 54 20.46 4.25 -18.55
CA SER A 54 19.88 2.93 -18.30
C SER A 54 19.96 2.54 -16.82
N THR A 55 21.12 2.76 -16.20
CA THR A 55 21.31 2.51 -14.76
C THR A 55 20.41 3.40 -13.90
N ALA A 56 20.34 4.70 -14.20
CA ALA A 56 19.48 5.62 -13.47
C ALA A 56 17.99 5.28 -13.65
N LEU A 57 17.57 4.83 -14.84
CA LEU A 57 16.19 4.43 -15.13
C LEU A 57 15.81 3.15 -14.40
N ASN A 58 16.69 2.15 -14.36
CA ASN A 58 16.47 0.91 -13.62
C ASN A 58 16.39 1.17 -12.11
N ALA A 59 17.27 2.03 -11.58
CA ALA A 59 17.20 2.45 -10.18
C ALA A 59 15.88 3.17 -9.87
N PHE A 60 15.47 4.11 -10.73
CA PHE A 60 14.19 4.81 -10.60
C PHE A 60 13.00 3.86 -10.60
N LEU A 61 12.96 2.89 -11.52
CA LEU A 61 11.92 1.86 -11.57
C LEU A 61 11.89 1.01 -10.30
N GLY A 62 13.06 0.66 -9.75
CA GLY A 62 13.17 -0.04 -8.47
C GLY A 62 12.57 0.75 -7.32
N PHE A 63 12.91 2.03 -7.19
CA PHE A 63 12.34 2.90 -6.14
C PHE A 63 10.84 3.15 -6.34
N LEU A 64 10.39 3.30 -7.59
CA LEU A 64 8.97 3.43 -7.92
C LEU A 64 8.18 2.17 -7.53
N LEU A 65 8.74 0.97 -7.78
CA LEU A 65 8.13 -0.28 -7.38
C LEU A 65 8.00 -0.40 -5.86
N VAL A 66 9.04 -0.06 -5.10
CA VAL A 66 8.98 -0.04 -3.62
C VAL A 66 7.90 0.92 -3.13
N PHE A 67 7.82 2.11 -3.74
CA PHE A 67 6.81 3.10 -3.42
C PHE A 67 5.39 2.60 -3.74
N LEU A 68 5.18 1.95 -4.88
CA LEU A 68 3.89 1.38 -5.27
C LEU A 68 3.47 0.22 -4.37
N LEU A 69 4.40 -0.66 -3.98
CA LEU A 69 4.13 -1.74 -3.02
C LEU A 69 3.75 -1.17 -1.66
N TYR A 70 4.45 -0.13 -1.19
CA TYR A 70 4.09 0.57 0.04
C TYR A 70 2.70 1.20 -0.05
N TYR A 71 2.43 1.93 -1.13
CA TYR A 71 1.12 2.54 -1.35
C TYR A 71 0.03 1.47 -1.40
N GLY A 72 0.31 0.32 -2.01
CA GLY A 72 -0.55 -0.86 -1.97
C GLY A 72 -0.85 -1.31 -0.53
N VAL A 73 0.19 -1.57 0.27
CA VAL A 73 0.05 -2.08 1.65
C VAL A 73 -0.65 -1.08 2.59
N THR A 74 -0.43 0.22 2.40
CA THR A 74 -0.94 1.26 3.31
C THR A 74 -2.32 1.77 2.91
N THR A 75 -2.59 1.87 1.61
CA THR A 75 -3.81 2.50 1.08
C THR A 75 -4.84 1.49 0.60
N VAL A 76 -4.46 0.25 0.29
CA VAL A 76 -5.44 -0.80 -0.02
C VAL A 76 -6.01 -1.32 1.29
N PRO A 77 -7.30 -1.07 1.58
CA PRO A 77 -7.91 -1.66 2.75
C PRO A 77 -7.87 -3.18 2.58
N TYR A 78 -7.21 -3.87 3.52
CA TYR A 78 -7.33 -5.31 3.63
C TYR A 78 -8.80 -5.59 3.97
N ILE A 79 -9.59 -5.94 2.96
CA ILE A 79 -10.89 -6.57 3.18
C ILE A 79 -11.93 -5.61 3.78
N GLY A 80 -12.01 -4.37 3.29
CA GLY A 80 -13.17 -3.51 3.56
C GLY A 80 -14.45 -4.11 2.99
N ASN A 81 -15.51 -4.21 3.81
CA ASN A 81 -16.86 -4.61 3.40
C ASN A 81 -17.06 -6.11 3.04
N ARG A 82 -16.16 -7.01 3.45
CA ARG A 82 -16.44 -8.46 3.36
C ARG A 82 -17.11 -8.97 4.63
N THR A 83 -17.95 -9.99 4.46
CA THR A 83 -18.54 -10.75 5.56
C THR A 83 -17.45 -11.54 6.26
N TRP A 84 -17.14 -11.17 7.50
CA TRP A 84 -16.11 -11.82 8.32
C TRP A 84 -16.62 -13.15 8.88
N CYS A 85 -17.87 -13.17 9.33
CA CYS A 85 -18.55 -14.38 9.80
C CYS A 85 -19.99 -14.40 9.32
N ARG A 86 -20.49 -15.58 8.95
CA ARG A 86 -21.89 -15.83 8.60
C ARG A 86 -22.41 -16.99 9.43
N SER A 87 -23.51 -16.80 10.14
CA SER A 87 -24.19 -17.84 10.89
C SER A 87 -25.61 -18.01 10.37
N GLN A 88 -26.06 -19.25 10.20
CA GLN A 88 -27.43 -19.56 9.83
C GLN A 88 -28.18 -20.06 11.06
N SER A 89 -29.35 -19.48 11.30
CA SER A 89 -30.28 -19.88 12.35
C SER A 89 -31.66 -20.12 11.74
N PRO A 90 -32.56 -20.83 12.43
CA PRO A 90 -33.97 -20.96 12.02
C PRO A 90 -34.65 -19.60 11.81
N ASP A 91 -34.19 -18.58 12.53
CA ASP A 91 -34.74 -17.22 12.53
C ASP A 91 -34.19 -16.34 11.39
N GLY A 92 -33.25 -16.86 10.59
CA GLY A 92 -32.60 -16.16 9.49
C GLY A 92 -31.08 -16.26 9.49
N THR A 93 -30.47 -15.59 8.54
CA THR A 93 -29.00 -15.53 8.39
C THR A 93 -28.46 -14.30 9.11
N TYR A 94 -27.46 -14.47 9.96
CA TYR A 94 -26.69 -13.39 10.53
C TYR A 94 -25.37 -13.24 9.77
N SER A 95 -25.04 -12.02 9.36
CA SER A 95 -23.74 -11.69 8.77
C SER A 95 -23.08 -10.54 9.51
N LEU A 96 -21.83 -10.74 9.92
CA LEU A 96 -21.00 -9.71 10.49
C LEU A 96 -20.05 -9.20 9.39
N ARG A 97 -20.13 -7.90 9.08
CA ARG A 97 -19.24 -7.21 8.16
C ARG A 97 -18.36 -6.24 8.92
N ALA A 98 -17.08 -6.20 8.57
CA ALA A 98 -16.18 -5.15 9.04
C ALA A 98 -16.02 -4.12 7.93
N ASP A 99 -16.24 -2.84 8.23
CA ASP A 99 -16.11 -1.77 7.24
C ASP A 99 -14.63 -1.55 6.87
N MET A 100 -13.73 -1.77 7.83
CA MET A 100 -12.28 -1.73 7.66
C MET A 100 -11.63 -2.78 8.57
N LEU A 101 -11.07 -3.85 8.01
CA LEU A 101 -10.07 -4.63 8.73
C LEU A 101 -8.71 -3.95 8.47
N ALA A 102 -8.12 -3.46 9.56
CA ALA A 102 -6.82 -2.80 9.69
C ALA A 102 -5.96 -2.74 8.40
N SER A 103 -5.81 -1.53 7.84
CA SER A 103 -4.65 -1.26 6.97
C SER A 103 -3.39 -1.32 7.83
N ALA A 104 -2.24 -1.70 7.26
CA ALA A 104 -0.98 -1.77 8.01
C ALA A 104 -0.60 -0.41 8.66
N THR A 105 -1.06 0.71 8.09
CA THR A 105 -0.88 2.06 8.64
C THR A 105 -1.85 2.42 9.76
N ILE A 106 -2.86 1.59 10.01
CA ILE A 106 -3.86 1.81 11.04
C ILE A 106 -3.31 1.22 12.34
N MET A 107 -2.60 2.08 13.07
CA MET A 107 -2.26 1.89 14.47
C MET A 107 -3.42 1.24 15.24
N SER A 108 -3.09 0.23 16.03
CA SER A 108 -3.73 -0.07 17.32
C SER A 108 -4.63 1.06 17.87
N GLY A 109 -5.80 0.70 18.41
CA GLY A 109 -6.73 1.70 18.93
C GLY A 109 -7.52 2.46 17.86
N THR A 110 -7.36 2.14 16.57
CA THR A 110 -8.26 2.69 15.56
C THR A 110 -9.63 2.02 15.67
N PRO A 111 -10.71 2.81 15.71
CA PRO A 111 -12.07 2.30 15.80
C PRO A 111 -12.40 1.46 14.56
N THR A 112 -12.53 0.14 14.73
CA THR A 112 -13.06 -0.72 13.68
C THR A 112 -14.59 -0.70 13.76
N ARG A 113 -15.25 -0.33 12.66
CA ARG A 113 -16.72 -0.40 12.58
C ARG A 113 -17.14 -1.79 12.12
N PHE A 114 -18.01 -2.39 12.90
CA PHE A 114 -18.68 -3.64 12.58
C PHE A 114 -20.16 -3.38 12.30
N THR A 115 -20.64 -3.94 11.21
CA THR A 115 -22.05 -3.94 10.84
C THR A 115 -22.56 -5.37 10.96
N LEU A 116 -23.48 -5.60 11.90
CA LEU A 116 -24.19 -6.87 12.05
C LEU A 116 -25.55 -6.75 11.36
N GLU A 117 -25.80 -7.65 10.41
CA GLU A 117 -27.04 -7.71 9.64
C GLU A 117 -27.74 -9.05 9.89
N ARG A 118 -29.06 -9.00 10.07
CA ARG A 118 -29.94 -10.17 10.02
C ARG A 118 -30.74 -10.12 8.73
N VAL A 119 -30.59 -11.16 7.92
CA VAL A 119 -31.28 -11.33 6.64
C VAL A 119 -32.33 -12.43 6.80
N GLY A 120 -33.56 -12.12 6.41
CA GLY A 120 -34.68 -13.06 6.45
C GLY A 120 -34.59 -14.13 5.34
N PRO A 121 -35.47 -15.14 5.38
CA PRO A 121 -35.49 -16.22 4.37
C PRO A 121 -35.71 -15.71 2.94
N GLY A 122 -36.40 -14.58 2.77
CA GLY A 122 -36.65 -13.93 1.48
C GLY A 122 -35.49 -13.08 0.96
N GLY A 123 -34.38 -12.95 1.69
CA GLY A 123 -33.24 -12.11 1.30
C GLY A 123 -33.31 -10.66 1.79
N ASP A 124 -34.42 -10.26 2.42
CA ASP A 124 -34.57 -8.91 2.97
C ASP A 124 -33.80 -8.72 4.28
N VAL A 125 -33.20 -7.54 4.45
CA VAL A 125 -32.54 -7.15 5.70
C VAL A 125 -33.62 -6.84 6.74
N LEU A 126 -33.82 -7.73 7.70
CA LEU A 126 -34.78 -7.58 8.78
C LEU A 126 -34.27 -6.59 9.84
N TRP A 127 -32.96 -6.57 10.05
CA TRP A 127 -32.33 -5.72 11.05
C TRP A 127 -30.85 -5.49 10.73
N SER A 128 -30.36 -4.30 11.05
CA SER A 128 -28.95 -3.94 10.94
C SER A 128 -28.54 -3.11 12.16
N ARG A 129 -27.41 -3.45 12.77
CA ARG A 129 -26.80 -2.68 13.86
C ARG A 129 -25.33 -2.45 13.59
N ARG A 130 -24.92 -1.20 13.77
CA ARG A 130 -23.53 -0.77 13.66
C ARG A 130 -22.96 -0.55 15.04
N PHE A 131 -21.76 -1.05 15.28
CA PHE A 131 -21.02 -0.82 16.51
C PHE A 131 -19.54 -0.64 16.21
N VAL A 132 -18.88 0.13 17.08
CA VAL A 132 -17.45 0.43 16.96
C VAL A 132 -16.72 -0.37 18.02
N VAL A 133 -15.75 -1.16 17.61
CA VAL A 133 -14.87 -1.91 18.53
C VAL A 133 -13.47 -1.33 18.41
N TYR A 134 -12.90 -1.01 19.57
CA TYR A 134 -11.49 -0.68 19.71
C TYR A 134 -10.75 -1.98 19.99
N VAL A 135 -9.84 -2.37 19.11
CA VAL A 135 -8.96 -3.52 19.36
C VAL A 135 -7.84 -3.01 20.27
N PRO A 136 -7.76 -3.49 21.53
CA PRO A 136 -6.69 -3.09 22.44
C PRO A 136 -5.33 -3.60 21.93
N TYR A 137 -4.26 -2.92 22.36
CA TYR A 137 -2.91 -3.47 22.27
C TYR A 137 -2.83 -4.70 23.17
N ASP A 138 -2.35 -5.81 22.63
CA ASP A 138 -1.70 -6.84 23.43
C ASP A 138 -0.20 -6.52 23.52
#